data_AF-A0A9E2WVQ3-F1
#
_entry.id   AF-A0A9E2WVQ3-F1
#
_cell.length_a   1.000
_cell.length_b   1.000
_cell.length_c   1.000
_cell.angle_alpha   90.00
_cell.angle_beta   90.00
_cell.angle_gamma   90.00
#
_symmetry.space_group_name_H-M   'P 1'
#
loop_
_entity.id
_entity.type
_entity.pdbx_description
1 polymer ?
#
loop_
_entity_poly.entity_id
_entity_poly.type
_entity_poly.pdbx_seq_one_letter_code
_entity_poly.pdbx_strand_id
1 'polypeptide(L)'
;MPITQRLFRCWLLSLCWWWAPLTIPAQAEDLGNLSANPYAFESTANPYGAGSPFAPNGVNNPFSPYGSPFSNQSATNPFATDAPRLYDQQGNYRGKRSANPYDPDSTSNPFGRYGSPFSPDSLNNPYGAGSPYRFDSPTNPYGQGWRIEGR
;
A
#
# COMPACT_ATOMS: atom_id res chain seq x y z
N MET A 1 -42.36 -62.69 -29.09
CA MET A 1 -41.62 -62.80 -27.81
C MET A 1 -40.45 -63.74 -28.07
N PRO A 2 -39.15 -63.50 -27.73
CA PRO A 2 -38.40 -62.38 -27.11
C PRO A 2 -37.35 -61.72 -28.08
N ILE A 3 -37.01 -60.42 -27.97
CA ILE A 3 -35.81 -59.76 -27.37
C ILE A 3 -34.44 -60.22 -27.91
N THR A 4 -33.70 -59.34 -28.64
CA THR A 4 -32.28 -59.01 -28.33
C THR A 4 -31.72 -57.77 -29.06
N GLN A 5 -31.57 -56.71 -28.27
CA GLN A 5 -30.66 -55.56 -28.22
C GLN A 5 -29.94 -55.01 -29.47
N ARG A 6 -30.25 -53.73 -29.77
CA ARG A 6 -29.47 -52.81 -30.62
C ARG A 6 -28.25 -52.28 -29.86
N LEU A 7 -27.07 -52.44 -30.45
CA LEU A 7 -25.83 -51.78 -30.00
C LEU A 7 -25.80 -50.33 -30.50
N PHE A 8 -26.04 -49.36 -29.61
CA PHE A 8 -25.70 -47.95 -29.83
C PHE A 8 -24.41 -47.66 -29.05
N ARG A 9 -23.28 -47.55 -29.76
CA ARG A 9 -22.04 -46.99 -29.23
C ARG A 9 -22.17 -45.45 -29.30
N CYS A 10 -22.78 -44.86 -28.28
CA CYS A 10 -22.72 -43.41 -28.06
C CYS A 10 -21.33 -43.06 -27.52
N TRP A 11 -20.59 -42.26 -28.28
CA TRP A 11 -19.43 -41.54 -27.78
C TRP A 11 -19.90 -40.46 -26.80
N LEU A 12 -19.77 -40.70 -25.49
CA LEU A 12 -19.85 -39.63 -24.49
C LEU A 12 -18.50 -38.91 -24.46
N LEU A 13 -18.42 -37.75 -25.11
CA LEU A 13 -17.40 -36.75 -24.82
C LEU A 13 -17.75 -36.12 -23.47
N SER A 14 -17.13 -36.60 -22.40
CA SER A 14 -17.17 -35.95 -21.09
C SER A 14 -16.40 -34.63 -21.15
N LEU A 15 -17.10 -33.52 -21.33
CA LEU A 15 -16.57 -32.20 -20.97
C LEU A 15 -16.45 -32.15 -19.44
N CYS A 16 -15.28 -32.51 -18.93
CA CYS A 16 -14.90 -32.24 -17.55
C CYS A 16 -14.58 -30.74 -17.46
N TRP A 17 -15.56 -29.94 -17.06
CA TRP A 17 -15.34 -28.54 -16.71
C TRP A 17 -14.52 -28.53 -15.42
N TRP A 18 -13.20 -28.38 -15.56
CA TRP A 18 -12.29 -28.16 -14.45
C TRP A 18 -12.64 -26.82 -13.81
N TRP A 19 -13.42 -26.87 -12.73
CA TRP A 19 -13.61 -25.72 -11.86
C TRP A 19 -12.35 -25.54 -11.02
N ALA A 20 -11.31 -24.97 -11.62
CA ALA A 20 -10.17 -24.49 -10.86
C ALA A 20 -10.62 -23.21 -10.12
N PRO A 21 -10.51 -23.14 -8.79
CA PRO A 21 -10.75 -21.88 -8.08
C PRO A 21 -9.72 -20.86 -8.56
N LEU A 22 -10.20 -19.75 -9.15
CA LEU A 22 -9.35 -18.59 -9.42
C LEU A 22 -8.90 -18.01 -8.08
N THR A 23 -7.65 -18.23 -7.70
CA THR A 23 -7.01 -17.48 -6.63
C THR A 23 -6.78 -16.06 -7.13
N ILE A 24 -7.63 -15.11 -6.73
CA ILE A 24 -7.40 -13.69 -7.00
C ILE A 24 -6.23 -13.27 -6.10
N PRO A 25 -5.09 -12.81 -6.65
CA PRO A 25 -4.02 -12.29 -5.81
C PRO A 25 -4.53 -11.09 -5.01
N ALA A 26 -4.20 -11.02 -3.73
CA ALA A 26 -4.49 -9.83 -2.93
C ALA A 26 -3.74 -8.64 -3.56
N GLN A 27 -4.50 -7.72 -4.16
CA GLN A 27 -3.95 -6.49 -4.72
C GLN A 27 -3.68 -5.52 -3.56
N ALA A 28 -2.50 -4.92 -3.53
CA ALA A 28 -2.18 -3.89 -2.55
C ALA A 28 -3.18 -2.72 -2.68
N GLU A 29 -3.66 -2.22 -1.54
CA GLU A 29 -4.62 -1.13 -1.51
C GLU A 29 -3.91 0.21 -1.74
N ASP A 30 -4.38 1.00 -2.70
CA ASP A 30 -3.85 2.34 -2.93
C ASP A 30 -4.46 3.32 -1.92
N LEU A 31 -3.60 3.91 -1.09
CA LEU A 31 -4.00 4.85 -0.02
C LEU A 31 -3.66 6.31 -0.37
N GLY A 32 -3.30 6.57 -1.63
CA GLY A 32 -2.84 7.85 -2.12
C GLY A 32 -1.33 8.06 -1.93
N ASN A 33 -0.89 9.31 -1.94
CA ASN A 33 0.51 9.71 -1.92
C ASN A 33 0.88 10.47 -0.65
N LEU A 34 1.94 10.03 0.02
CA LEU A 34 2.64 10.82 1.03
C LEU A 34 3.24 12.04 0.34
N SER A 35 2.60 13.20 0.50
CA SER A 35 2.96 14.45 -0.16
C SER A 35 2.59 15.66 0.69
N ALA A 36 3.39 16.71 0.59
CA ALA A 36 3.17 18.02 1.18
C ALA A 36 2.33 18.94 0.29
N ASN A 37 1.99 18.53 -0.94
CA ASN A 37 1.18 19.33 -1.86
C ASN A 37 -0.30 19.36 -1.40
N PRO A 38 -0.85 20.50 -0.97
CA PRO A 38 -2.22 20.54 -0.44
C PRO A 38 -3.30 20.52 -1.52
N TYR A 39 -2.92 20.68 -2.79
CA TYR A 39 -3.86 20.81 -3.91
C TYR A 39 -4.04 19.51 -4.70
N ALA A 40 -3.09 18.58 -4.63
CA ALA A 40 -3.21 17.31 -5.35
C ALA A 40 -4.27 16.42 -4.70
N PHE A 41 -5.15 15.80 -5.49
CA PHE A 41 -6.24 14.98 -4.96
C PHE A 41 -5.73 13.75 -4.18
N GLU A 42 -4.71 13.07 -4.70
CA GLU A 42 -4.09 11.92 -4.05
C GLU A 42 -3.15 12.29 -2.88
N SER A 43 -2.95 13.57 -2.59
CA SER A 43 -2.01 13.97 -1.54
C SER A 43 -2.59 13.78 -0.14
N THR A 44 -1.77 13.23 0.75
CA THR A 44 -2.08 13.17 2.19
C THR A 44 -2.14 14.55 2.86
N ALA A 45 -1.62 15.61 2.23
CA ALA A 45 -1.78 16.97 2.70
C ALA A 45 -3.10 17.63 2.24
N ASN A 46 -3.84 17.00 1.33
CA ASN A 46 -5.14 17.52 0.88
C ASN A 46 -6.29 16.94 1.72
N PRO A 47 -6.94 17.74 2.61
CA PRO A 47 -8.00 17.25 3.49
C PRO A 47 -9.32 16.93 2.76
N TYR A 48 -9.44 17.31 1.48
CA TYR A 48 -10.60 17.02 0.65
C TYR A 48 -10.38 15.81 -0.28
N GLY A 49 -9.18 15.20 -0.24
CA GLY A 49 -8.81 14.03 -1.03
C GLY A 49 -8.27 12.90 -0.14
N ALA A 50 -7.17 12.27 -0.55
CA ALA A 50 -6.55 11.15 0.19
C ALA A 50 -6.15 11.53 1.63
N GLY A 51 -5.86 12.80 1.89
CA GLY A 51 -5.57 13.33 3.23
C GLY A 51 -6.78 13.53 4.14
N SER A 52 -8.00 13.24 3.66
CA SER A 52 -9.24 13.48 4.43
C SER A 52 -9.25 12.71 5.75
N PRO A 53 -9.64 13.36 6.87
CA PRO A 53 -9.80 12.68 8.15
C PRO A 53 -11.02 11.73 8.17
N PHE A 54 -11.84 11.74 7.13
CA PHE A 54 -13.04 10.90 6.99
C PHE A 54 -12.90 9.82 5.92
N ALA A 55 -11.75 9.74 5.23
CA ALA A 55 -11.51 8.69 4.25
C ALA A 55 -11.56 7.30 4.93
N PRO A 56 -12.40 6.35 4.49
CA PRO A 56 -12.62 5.07 5.19
C PRO A 56 -11.34 4.28 5.45
N ASN A 57 -10.41 4.29 4.48
CA ASN A 57 -9.08 3.67 4.56
C ASN A 57 -7.95 4.72 4.62
N GLY A 58 -8.28 5.96 4.99
CA GLY A 58 -7.33 7.07 4.98
C GLY A 58 -6.30 6.95 6.10
N VAL A 59 -5.03 7.08 5.76
CA VAL A 59 -3.88 7.19 6.69
C VAL A 59 -3.97 8.33 7.71
N ASN A 60 -4.78 9.36 7.44
CA ASN A 60 -5.04 10.48 8.35
C ASN A 60 -6.36 10.33 9.13
N ASN A 61 -7.14 9.27 8.89
CA ASN A 61 -8.37 9.00 9.62
C ASN A 61 -8.07 8.14 10.86
N PRO A 62 -8.26 8.65 12.09
CA PRO A 62 -7.98 7.90 13.32
C PRO A 62 -8.91 6.71 13.58
N PHE A 63 -9.98 6.58 12.78
CA PHE A 63 -10.92 5.46 12.85
C PHE A 63 -10.71 4.45 11.71
N SER A 64 -9.78 4.70 10.77
CA SER A 64 -9.49 3.78 9.67
C SER A 64 -8.48 2.70 10.09
N PRO A 65 -8.38 1.59 9.32
CA PRO A 65 -7.34 0.58 9.52
C PRO A 65 -5.90 1.13 9.45
N TYR A 66 -5.67 2.18 8.65
CA TYR A 66 -4.32 2.70 8.37
C TYR A 66 -3.94 3.97 9.15
N GLY A 67 -4.91 4.63 9.80
CA GLY A 67 -4.67 5.82 10.63
C GLY A 67 -4.97 5.64 12.11
N SER A 68 -5.63 4.54 12.50
CA SER A 68 -6.00 4.26 13.89
C SER A 68 -4.80 3.97 14.80
N PRO A 69 -4.73 4.49 16.04
CA PRO A 69 -3.63 4.20 16.95
C PRO A 69 -3.62 2.74 17.46
N PHE A 70 -4.64 1.93 17.14
CA PHE A 70 -4.80 0.58 17.66
C PHE A 70 -4.60 -0.53 16.61
N SER A 71 -4.64 -0.18 15.32
CA SER A 71 -4.53 -1.17 14.24
C SER A 71 -3.08 -1.59 14.01
N ASN A 72 -2.84 -2.88 13.71
CA ASN A 72 -1.50 -3.39 13.38
C ASN A 72 -1.04 -2.97 11.97
N GLN A 73 -1.96 -2.48 11.15
CA GLN A 73 -1.72 -1.94 9.81
C GLN A 73 -1.56 -0.41 9.81
N SER A 74 -1.62 0.23 10.98
CA SER A 74 -1.66 1.69 11.05
C SER A 74 -0.30 2.34 10.94
N ALA A 75 -0.27 3.49 10.29
CA ALA A 75 0.87 4.38 10.27
C ALA A 75 1.12 5.09 11.61
N THR A 76 0.12 5.20 12.48
CA THR A 76 0.19 5.98 13.73
C THR A 76 0.38 5.12 14.98
N ASN A 77 0.21 3.80 14.87
CA ASN A 77 0.41 2.89 16.00
C ASN A 77 1.91 2.58 16.18
N PRO A 78 2.52 2.93 17.34
CA PRO A 78 3.94 2.69 17.59
C PRO A 78 4.30 1.20 17.75
N PHE A 79 3.32 0.31 17.80
CA PHE A 79 3.49 -1.15 17.88
C PHE A 79 3.06 -1.87 16.61
N ALA A 80 2.63 -1.15 15.56
CA ALA A 80 2.29 -1.76 14.29
C ALA A 80 3.50 -2.46 13.66
N THR A 81 3.25 -3.64 13.11
CA THR A 81 4.23 -4.47 12.40
C THR A 81 3.97 -4.54 10.89
N ASP A 82 2.77 -4.13 10.46
CA ASP A 82 2.31 -4.21 9.08
C ASP A 82 1.81 -2.85 8.55
N ALA A 83 2.49 -1.78 8.94
CA ALA A 83 2.20 -0.42 8.50
C ALA A 83 2.32 -0.25 6.98
N PRO A 84 1.68 0.78 6.39
CA PRO A 84 1.65 0.98 4.94
C PRO A 84 3.05 1.15 4.33
N ARG A 85 3.25 0.60 3.14
CA ARG A 85 4.52 0.66 2.40
C ARG A 85 4.59 1.92 1.57
N LEU A 86 5.78 2.47 1.42
CA LEU A 86 6.05 3.66 0.61
C LEU A 86 6.82 3.28 -0.64
N TYR A 87 6.44 3.86 -1.78
CA TYR A 87 7.13 3.70 -3.05
C TYR A 87 7.33 5.05 -3.73
N ASP A 88 8.51 5.26 -4.30
CA ASP A 88 8.72 6.41 -5.18
C ASP A 88 8.02 6.22 -6.54
N GLN A 89 8.10 7.24 -7.38
CA GLN A 89 7.48 7.22 -8.70
C GLN A 89 8.11 6.20 -9.67
N GLN A 90 9.33 5.72 -9.37
CA GLN A 90 10.01 4.68 -10.13
C GLN A 90 9.69 3.27 -9.59
N GLY A 91 8.88 3.16 -8.53
CA GLY A 91 8.51 1.90 -7.90
C GLY A 91 9.56 1.36 -6.92
N ASN A 92 10.57 2.16 -6.55
CA ASN A 92 11.53 1.78 -5.54
C ASN A 92 10.88 1.87 -4.16
N TYR A 93 11.08 0.83 -3.35
CA TYR A 93 10.64 0.81 -1.96
C TYR A 93 11.35 1.89 -1.11
N ARG A 94 10.58 2.58 -0.28
CA ARG A 94 10.99 3.71 0.57
C ARG A 94 10.67 3.49 2.05
N GLY A 95 10.51 2.23 2.45
CA GLY A 95 10.21 1.87 3.84
C GLY A 95 8.71 1.85 4.14
N LYS A 96 8.38 1.78 5.42
CA LYS A 96 7.00 1.82 5.92
C LYS A 96 6.71 3.19 6.52
N ARG A 97 5.56 3.76 6.17
CA ARG A 97 5.00 4.92 6.89
C ARG A 97 4.50 4.43 8.25
N SER A 98 5.36 4.43 9.25
CA SER A 98 5.10 3.83 10.56
C SER A 98 5.59 4.75 11.67
N ALA A 99 4.85 4.80 12.77
CA ALA A 99 5.25 5.44 14.02
C ALA A 99 6.11 4.53 14.90
N ASN A 100 6.26 3.24 14.55
CA ASN A 100 7.05 2.29 15.32
C ASN A 100 8.55 2.61 15.18
N PRO A 101 9.25 3.05 16.24
CA PRO A 101 10.66 3.43 16.14
C PRO A 101 11.61 2.23 16.11
N TYR A 102 11.10 1.02 16.35
CA TYR A 102 11.88 -0.22 16.42
C TYR A 102 11.79 -1.07 15.15
N ASP A 103 10.83 -0.79 14.26
CA ASP A 103 10.77 -1.46 12.95
C ASP A 103 11.95 -0.97 12.07
N PRO A 104 12.78 -1.87 11.51
CA PRO A 104 13.94 -1.49 10.71
C PRO A 104 13.59 -0.72 9.43
N ASP A 105 12.38 -0.91 8.90
CA ASP A 105 11.88 -0.24 7.70
C ASP A 105 11.09 1.03 7.99
N SER A 106 10.85 1.35 9.26
CA SER A 106 10.02 2.50 9.65
C SER A 106 10.67 3.84 9.33
N THR A 107 9.88 4.75 8.78
CA THR A 107 10.23 6.17 8.62
C THR A 107 10.43 6.90 9.95
N SER A 108 9.93 6.35 11.07
CA SER A 108 10.14 6.90 12.42
C SER A 108 11.32 6.26 13.16
N ASN A 109 12.03 5.30 12.58
CA ASN A 109 13.24 4.73 13.17
C ASN A 109 14.46 5.62 12.82
N PRO A 110 15.02 6.41 13.77
CA PRO A 110 16.12 7.34 13.49
C PRO A 110 17.45 6.66 13.16
N PHE A 111 17.55 5.35 13.43
CA PHE A 111 18.71 4.52 13.09
C PHE A 111 18.46 3.65 11.86
N GLY A 112 17.21 3.59 11.37
CA GLY A 112 16.80 2.79 10.22
C GLY A 112 17.14 3.46 8.88
N ARG A 113 17.19 2.67 7.82
CA ARG A 113 17.53 3.14 6.47
C ARG A 113 16.57 4.22 5.96
N TYR A 114 15.28 4.13 6.29
CA TYR A 114 14.26 5.03 5.75
C TYR A 114 13.82 6.15 6.71
N GLY A 115 14.24 6.08 7.98
CA GLY A 115 13.96 7.09 9.00
C GLY A 115 15.17 7.90 9.48
N SER A 116 16.40 7.43 9.24
CA SER A 116 17.61 8.14 9.70
C SER A 116 17.86 9.43 8.93
N PRO A 117 18.17 10.57 9.58
CA PRO A 117 18.48 11.81 8.89
C PRO A 117 19.79 11.74 8.08
N PHE A 118 20.61 10.72 8.30
CA PHE A 118 21.90 10.55 7.61
C PHE A 118 21.83 9.59 6.41
N SER A 119 20.73 8.85 6.26
CA SER A 119 20.58 7.90 5.14
C SER A 119 20.13 8.62 3.87
N PRO A 120 20.74 8.34 2.69
CA PRO A 120 20.31 8.93 1.43
C PRO A 120 18.89 8.50 1.01
N ASP A 121 18.40 7.35 1.48
CA ASP A 121 17.07 6.82 1.15
C ASP A 121 15.96 7.32 2.10
N SER A 122 16.33 8.06 3.14
CA SER A 122 15.41 8.45 4.21
C SER A 122 14.53 9.64 3.83
N LEU A 123 13.26 9.55 4.25
CA LEU A 123 12.31 10.66 4.22
C LEU A 123 12.80 11.85 5.06
N ASN A 124 13.59 11.57 6.10
CA ASN A 124 14.05 12.57 7.06
C ASN A 124 15.40 13.19 6.68
N ASN A 125 16.00 12.80 5.55
CA ASN A 125 17.23 13.41 5.05
C ASN A 125 16.93 14.48 3.98
N PRO A 126 17.11 15.79 4.29
CA PRO A 126 16.81 16.88 3.36
C PRO A 126 17.81 16.99 2.20
N TYR A 127 18.93 16.25 2.26
CA TYR A 127 19.91 16.14 1.18
C TYR A 127 19.76 14.84 0.38
N GLY A 128 18.83 13.96 0.78
CA GLY A 128 18.57 12.66 0.17
C GLY A 128 17.16 12.56 -0.42
N ALA A 129 16.52 11.42 -0.23
CA ALA A 129 15.18 11.12 -0.72
C ALA A 129 14.11 12.09 -0.17
N GLY A 130 14.29 12.59 1.05
CA GLY A 130 13.45 13.60 1.68
C GLY A 130 13.72 15.05 1.29
N SER A 131 14.54 15.32 0.26
CA SER A 131 14.89 16.69 -0.13
C SER A 131 13.69 17.48 -0.67
N PRO A 132 13.45 18.72 -0.22
CA PRO A 132 12.33 19.53 -0.72
C PRO A 132 12.49 19.98 -2.18
N TYR A 133 13.68 19.83 -2.76
CA TYR A 133 13.98 20.21 -4.14
C TYR A 133 13.80 19.05 -5.14
N ARG A 134 13.59 17.83 -4.64
CA ARG A 134 13.31 16.67 -5.49
C ARG A 134 11.84 16.66 -5.89
N PHE A 135 11.56 16.40 -7.17
CA PHE A 135 10.19 16.39 -7.69
C PHE A 135 9.33 15.23 -7.14
N ASP A 136 9.96 14.12 -6.80
CA ASP A 136 9.35 12.91 -6.24
C ASP A 136 9.30 12.93 -4.70
N SER A 137 9.94 13.90 -4.04
CA SER A 137 10.01 13.93 -2.58
C SER A 137 8.65 14.29 -1.95
N PRO A 138 8.23 13.59 -0.89
CA PRO A 138 7.05 13.94 -0.13
C PRO A 138 7.12 15.33 0.52
N THR A 139 8.32 15.86 0.75
CA THR A 139 8.51 17.17 1.41
C THR A 139 8.44 18.33 0.42
N ASN A 140 8.41 18.06 -0.89
CA ASN A 140 8.26 19.09 -1.91
C ASN A 140 6.77 19.46 -2.07
N PRO A 141 6.35 20.70 -1.75
CA PRO A 141 4.95 21.11 -1.84
C PRO A 141 4.39 21.20 -3.27
N TYR A 142 5.26 21.09 -4.28
CA TYR A 142 4.88 21.02 -5.69
C TYR A 142 5.07 19.62 -6.28
N GLY A 143 5.59 18.67 -5.50
CA GLY A 143 5.83 17.29 -5.91
C GLY A 143 4.59 16.40 -5.81
N GLN A 144 4.68 15.24 -6.46
CA GLN A 144 3.65 14.19 -6.33
C GLN A 144 3.80 13.40 -5.02
N GLY A 145 5.03 13.31 -4.50
CA GLY A 145 5.36 12.52 -3.32
C GLY A 145 5.46 11.02 -3.62
N TRP A 146 5.31 10.21 -2.57
CA TRP A 146 5.48 8.75 -2.64
C TRP A 146 4.14 8.04 -2.49
N ARG A 147 3.90 7.02 -3.32
CA ARG A 147 2.71 6.18 -3.24
C ARG A 147 2.68 5.41 -1.94
N ILE A 148 1.52 5.29 -1.34
CA ILE A 148 1.27 4.55 -0.11
C ILE A 148 0.43 3.31 -0.46
N GLU A 149 0.98 2.14 -0.15
CA GLU A 149 0.32 0.85 -0.38
C GLU A 149 -0.04 0.17 0.95
N GLY A 150 -1.34 -0.04 1.15
CA GLY A 150 -1.94 -0.88 2.19
C GLY A 150 -1.88 -2.38 1.86
N ARG A 151 -2.42 -3.20 2.75
CA ARG A 151 -2.31 -4.67 2.68
C ARG A 151 -3.63 -5.34 2.28
#